data_AF-B2JKZ8-F1
#
_entry.id   AF-B2JKZ8-F1
#
_cell.length_a   1.000
_cell.length_b   1.000
_cell.length_c   1.000
_cell.angle_alpha   90.00
_cell.angle_beta   90.00
_cell.angle_gamma   90.00
#
_symmetry.space_group_name_H-M   'P 1'
#
loop_
_entity.id
_entity.type
_entity.pdbx_description
1 polymer ?
#
loop_
_entity_poly.entity_id
_entity_poly.type
_entity_poly.pdbx_seq_one_letter_code
_entity_poly.pdbx_strand_id
1 'polypeptide(L)'
;MKTQNELLDLIADESTPLADAWQAIQDLQTRFIERIARVAIEERADVSALVISQVMQIHKPGKAVVIDPSATLIDSAQAAHLLGVSKKSMSNYASPSTRTAYNFPIEPIRDGRRVMWDRAAIEALAAERVIA
;
A
#
# COMPACT_ATOMS: atom_id res chain seq x y z
N MET A 1 -10.10 9.34 27.78
CA MET A 1 -10.26 9.06 26.33
C MET A 1 -9.06 8.22 25.90
N LYS A 2 -9.28 7.08 25.23
CA LYS A 2 -8.20 6.19 24.75
C LYS A 2 -7.31 6.88 23.72
N THR A 3 -6.04 6.54 23.56
CA THR A 3 -5.18 7.10 22.50
C THR A 3 -5.49 6.49 21.12
N GLN A 4 -4.99 7.08 20.03
CA GLN A 4 -5.18 6.49 18.68
C GLN A 4 -4.61 5.06 18.60
N ASN A 5 -3.43 4.85 19.19
CA ASN A 5 -2.79 3.54 19.19
C ASN A 5 -3.59 2.53 20.01
N GLU A 6 -4.08 2.91 21.19
CA GLU A 6 -4.96 2.05 22.00
C GLU A 6 -6.25 1.66 21.26
N LEU A 7 -6.82 2.56 20.45
CA LEU A 7 -8.00 2.25 19.64
C LEU A 7 -7.67 1.28 18.49
N LEU A 8 -6.50 1.42 17.86
CA LEU A 8 -6.05 0.50 16.82
C LEU A 8 -5.69 -0.87 17.38
N ASP A 9 -5.08 -0.93 18.56
CA ASP A 9 -4.74 -2.17 19.25
C ASP A 9 -6.01 -2.96 19.61
N LEU A 10 -7.08 -2.28 20.03
CA LEU A 10 -8.39 -2.91 20.28
C LEU A 10 -9.08 -3.45 19.02
N ILE A 11 -8.79 -2.88 17.85
CA ILE A 11 -9.34 -3.37 16.58
C ILE A 11 -8.54 -4.58 16.09
N ALA A 12 -7.22 -4.58 16.32
CA ALA A 12 -6.32 -5.65 15.90
C ALA A 12 -6.36 -6.88 16.80
N ASP A 13 -6.75 -6.73 18.07
CA ASP A 13 -6.86 -7.84 19.01
C ASP A 13 -8.15 -8.65 18.77
N GLU A 14 -7.99 -9.85 18.21
CA GLU A 14 -9.06 -10.80 17.91
C GLU A 14 -9.84 -11.28 19.14
N SER A 15 -9.29 -11.09 20.35
CA SER A 15 -9.98 -11.39 21.60
C SER A 15 -10.94 -10.28 22.05
N THR A 16 -10.89 -9.11 21.41
CA THR A 16 -11.77 -7.97 21.71
C THR A 16 -13.20 -8.26 21.23
N PRO A 17 -14.23 -8.04 22.08
CA PRO A 17 -15.61 -8.15 21.65
C PRO A 17 -15.92 -7.24 20.46
N LEU A 18 -16.69 -7.74 19.49
CA LEU A 18 -17.03 -7.00 18.26
C LEU A 18 -17.67 -5.62 18.54
N ALA A 19 -18.45 -5.50 19.61
CA ALA A 19 -19.04 -4.23 20.03
C ALA A 19 -17.98 -3.21 20.44
N ASP A 20 -16.93 -3.65 21.14
CA ASP A 20 -15.84 -2.80 21.61
C ASP A 20 -14.89 -2.41 20.47
N ALA A 21 -14.61 -3.34 19.56
CA ALA A 21 -13.87 -3.06 18.33
C ALA A 21 -14.63 -2.08 17.42
N TRP A 22 -15.95 -2.24 17.30
CA TRP A 22 -16.80 -1.31 16.55
C TRP A 22 -16.83 0.08 17.18
N GLN A 23 -16.93 0.17 18.51
CA GLN A 23 -16.84 1.45 19.22
C GLN A 23 -15.48 2.11 19.00
N ALA A 24 -14.39 1.34 18.99
CA ALA A 24 -13.05 1.87 18.73
C ALA A 24 -12.92 2.46 17.31
N ILE A 25 -13.57 1.85 16.31
CA ILE A 25 -13.64 2.37 14.94
C ILE A 25 -14.42 3.71 14.92
N GLN A 26 -15.57 3.77 15.59
CA GLN A 26 -16.38 5.00 15.67
C GLN A 26 -15.63 6.14 16.35
N ASP A 27 -14.89 5.85 17.42
CA ASP A 27 -14.07 6.81 18.13
C ASP A 27 -12.93 7.35 17.23
N LEU A 28 -12.29 6.49 16.43
CA LEU A 28 -11.28 6.90 15.45
C LEU A 28 -11.86 7.78 14.35
N GLN A 29 -13.03 7.42 13.81
CA GLN A 29 -13.73 8.23 12.81
C GLN A 29 -14.10 9.60 13.35
N THR A 30 -14.58 9.67 14.60
CA THR A 30 -14.94 10.92 15.26
C THR A 30 -13.73 11.85 15.37
N ARG A 31 -12.59 11.32 15.82
CA ARG A 31 -11.33 12.10 15.91
C ARG A 31 -10.82 12.59 14.56
N PHE A 32 -10.98 11.77 13.52
CA PHE A 32 -10.62 12.17 12.16
C PHE A 32 -11.47 13.35 11.68
N ILE A 33 -12.79 13.28 11.90
CA ILE A 33 -13.73 14.35 11.56
C ILE A 33 -13.41 15.62 12.36
N GLU A 34 -13.17 15.52 13.67
CA GLU A 34 -12.80 16.66 14.52
C GLU A 34 -11.49 17.33 14.06
N ARG A 35 -10.50 16.53 13.65
CA ARG A 35 -9.24 17.04 13.10
C ARG A 35 -9.49 17.79 11.80
N ILE A 36 -10.29 17.24 10.89
CA ILE A 36 -10.60 17.92 9.62
C ILE A 36 -11.40 19.19 9.85
N ALA A 37 -12.39 19.17 10.75
CA ALA A 37 -13.16 20.35 11.10
C ALA A 37 -12.24 21.47 11.64
N ARG A 38 -11.25 21.13 12.48
CA ARG A 38 -10.27 22.09 12.98
C ARG A 38 -9.44 22.71 11.85
N VAL A 39 -8.89 21.88 10.96
CA VAL A 39 -8.12 22.35 9.80
C VAL A 39 -8.96 23.21 8.88
N ALA A 40 -10.21 22.83 8.63
CA ALA A 40 -11.13 23.61 7.79
C ALA A 40 -11.43 25.01 8.35
N ILE A 41 -11.58 25.12 9.69
CA ILE A 41 -11.74 26.41 10.37
C ILE A 41 -10.48 27.25 10.25
N GLU A 42 -9.30 26.66 10.45
CA GLU A 42 -8.00 27.34 10.33
C GLU A 42 -7.72 27.83 8.90
N GLU A 43 -8.08 27.03 7.90
CA GLU A 43 -7.82 27.32 6.48
C GLU A 43 -8.97 28.09 5.78
N ARG A 44 -10.07 28.38 6.48
CA ARG A 44 -11.31 28.96 5.92
C ARG A 44 -11.83 28.20 4.69
N ALA A 45 -11.68 26.88 4.71
CA ALA A 45 -12.04 26.00 3.62
C ALA A 45 -13.33 25.24 3.93
N ASP A 46 -14.05 24.82 2.88
CA ASP A 46 -15.21 23.95 3.03
C ASP A 46 -14.75 22.57 3.54
N VAL A 47 -15.27 22.17 4.71
CA VAL A 47 -15.03 20.86 5.34
C VAL A 47 -15.28 19.72 4.35
N SER A 48 -16.33 19.83 3.53
CA SER A 48 -16.71 18.81 2.56
C SER A 48 -15.65 18.63 1.48
N ALA A 49 -15.07 19.73 1.00
CA ALA A 49 -14.00 19.71 0.00
C ALA A 49 -12.69 19.13 0.56
N LEU A 50 -12.38 19.42 1.83
CA LEU A 50 -11.20 18.88 2.51
C LEU A 50 -11.33 17.38 2.81
N VAL A 51 -12.48 16.92 3.29
CA VAL A 51 -12.76 15.48 3.50
C VAL A 51 -12.67 14.73 2.17
N ILE A 52 -13.31 15.24 1.10
CA ILE A 52 -13.24 14.62 -0.23
C ILE A 52 -11.81 14.59 -0.74
N SER A 53 -11.05 15.70 -0.65
CA SER A 53 -9.64 15.74 -1.07
C SER A 53 -8.79 14.70 -0.35
N GLN A 54 -8.90 14.62 0.99
CA GLN A 54 -8.10 13.71 1.79
C GLN A 54 -8.50 12.24 1.56
N VAL A 55 -9.80 11.94 1.42
CA VAL A 55 -10.30 10.60 1.10
C VAL A 55 -9.95 10.20 -0.33
N MET A 56 -10.04 11.11 -1.32
CA MET A 56 -9.66 10.84 -2.70
C MET A 56 -8.14 10.68 -2.88
N GLN A 57 -7.31 11.30 -2.04
CA GLN A 57 -5.87 11.02 -2.02
C GLN A 57 -5.58 9.59 -1.55
N ILE A 58 -6.39 9.04 -0.65
CA ILE A 58 -6.32 7.62 -0.22
C ILE A 58 -6.89 6.71 -1.33
N HIS A 59 -7.91 7.17 -2.06
CA HIS A 59 -8.61 6.44 -3.11
C HIS A 59 -8.28 6.96 -4.52
N LYS A 60 -7.00 6.94 -4.91
CA LYS A 60 -6.69 6.71 -6.32
C LYS A 60 -6.59 5.20 -6.52
N PRO A 61 -7.65 4.50 -6.95
CA PRO A 61 -7.46 3.17 -7.48
C PRO A 61 -6.50 3.33 -8.66
N GLY A 62 -5.27 2.86 -8.50
CA GLY A 62 -4.38 2.69 -9.65
C GLY A 62 -5.14 1.87 -10.69
N LYS A 63 -4.97 2.19 -11.98
CA LYS A 63 -5.47 1.33 -13.06
C LYS A 63 -5.16 -0.12 -12.69
N ALA A 64 -6.19 -0.97 -12.67
CA ALA A 64 -6.02 -2.40 -12.43
C ALA A 64 -4.89 -2.90 -13.33
N VAL A 65 -3.85 -3.46 -12.72
CA VAL A 65 -2.70 -3.95 -13.45
C VAL A 65 -3.15 -5.23 -14.16
N VAL A 66 -3.42 -5.13 -15.46
CA VAL A 66 -3.74 -6.30 -16.28
C VAL A 66 -2.43 -7.04 -16.55
N ILE A 67 -2.35 -8.28 -16.08
CA ILE A 67 -1.23 -9.18 -16.34
C ILE A 67 -1.72 -10.20 -17.36
N ASP A 68 -1.14 -10.18 -18.56
CA ASP A 68 -1.39 -11.21 -19.57
C ASP A 68 -0.92 -12.56 -18.99
N PRO A 69 -1.79 -13.58 -18.87
CA PRO A 69 -1.44 -14.88 -18.29
C PRO A 69 -0.36 -15.63 -19.08
N SER A 70 -0.12 -15.29 -20.35
CA SER A 70 0.86 -15.94 -21.22
C SER A 70 2.23 -15.25 -21.26
N ALA A 71 2.36 -14.06 -20.67
CA ALA A 71 3.61 -13.31 -20.68
C ALA A 71 4.65 -13.97 -19.77
N THR A 72 5.82 -14.29 -20.34
CA THR A 72 7.00 -14.80 -19.61
C THR A 72 7.77 -13.67 -18.91
N LEU A 73 7.76 -12.48 -19.51
CA LEU A 73 8.38 -11.27 -18.97
C LEU A 73 7.32 -10.25 -18.60
N ILE A 74 7.46 -9.68 -17.41
CA ILE A 74 6.53 -8.68 -16.85
C ILE A 74 7.27 -7.39 -16.50
N ASP A 75 6.58 -6.26 -16.55
CA ASP A 75 7.17 -4.97 -16.18
C ASP A 75 7.25 -4.77 -14.65
N SER A 76 7.96 -3.73 -14.21
CA SER A 76 8.10 -3.44 -12.77
C SER A 76 6.80 -3.11 -12.04
N ALA A 77 5.72 -2.71 -12.74
CA ALA A 77 4.42 -2.49 -12.11
C ALA A 77 3.68 -3.81 -11.89
N GLN A 78 3.73 -4.71 -12.87
CA GLN A 78 3.19 -6.07 -12.78
C GLN A 78 3.91 -6.89 -11.72
N ALA A 79 5.25 -6.84 -11.68
CA ALA A 79 6.04 -7.52 -10.66
C ALA A 79 5.77 -6.97 -9.24
N ALA A 80 5.62 -5.65 -9.11
CA ALA A 80 5.26 -5.02 -7.83
C ALA A 80 3.89 -5.50 -7.33
N HIS A 81 2.92 -5.62 -8.24
CA HIS A 81 1.58 -6.10 -7.93
C HIS A 81 1.61 -7.55 -7.42
N LEU A 82 2.33 -8.44 -8.10
CA LEU A 82 2.44 -9.86 -7.69
C LEU A 82 3.13 -10.03 -6.32
N LEU A 83 4.11 -9.17 -6.01
CA LEU A 83 4.85 -9.22 -4.73
C LEU A 83 4.20 -8.43 -3.59
N GLY A 84 3.11 -7.69 -3.85
CA GLY A 84 2.47 -6.82 -2.86
C GLY A 84 3.34 -5.63 -2.43
N VAL A 85 4.25 -5.16 -3.28
CA VAL A 85 5.16 -4.04 -2.97
C VAL A 85 4.88 -2.82 -3.87
N SER A 86 5.54 -1.70 -3.57
CA SER A 86 5.43 -0.51 -4.42
C SER A 86 6.25 -0.65 -5.72
N LYS A 87 5.78 -0.05 -6.82
CA LYS A 87 6.56 0.06 -8.07
C LYS A 87 7.93 0.71 -7.85
N LYS A 88 8.02 1.68 -6.93
CA LYS A 88 9.27 2.35 -6.55
C LYS A 88 10.27 1.34 -5.96
N SER A 89 9.81 0.41 -5.14
CA SER A 89 10.64 -0.67 -4.60
C SER A 89 11.21 -1.53 -5.72
N MET A 90 10.39 -1.95 -6.69
CA MET A 90 10.87 -2.71 -7.84
C MET A 90 11.89 -1.94 -8.67
N SER A 91 11.68 -0.63 -8.91
CA SER A 91 12.68 0.20 -9.59
C SER A 91 14.02 0.26 -8.83
N ASN A 92 13.98 0.32 -7.50
CA ASN A 92 15.19 0.30 -6.67
C ASN A 92 15.90 -1.06 -6.71
N TYR A 93 15.16 -2.17 -6.79
CA TYR A 93 15.75 -3.51 -6.95
C TYR A 93 16.45 -3.68 -8.30
N ALA A 94 15.95 -3.00 -9.34
CA ALA A 94 16.55 -3.02 -10.66
C ALA A 94 17.74 -2.06 -10.84
N SER A 95 17.83 -1.02 -10.02
CA SER A 95 18.88 0.00 -10.16
C SER A 95 20.23 -0.52 -9.65
N PRO A 96 21.30 -0.49 -10.46
CA PRO A 96 22.63 -0.95 -10.04
C PRO A 96 23.15 -0.23 -8.78
N SER A 97 22.80 1.05 -8.60
CA SER A 97 23.27 1.86 -7.47
C SER A 97 22.63 1.46 -6.13
N THR A 98 21.46 0.81 -6.15
CA THR A 98 20.72 0.45 -4.94
C THR A 98 20.56 -1.06 -4.76
N ARG A 99 20.88 -1.87 -5.79
CA ARG A 99 20.72 -3.34 -5.78
C ARG A 99 21.39 -4.00 -4.59
N THR A 100 22.63 -3.62 -4.27
CA THR A 100 23.41 -4.19 -3.16
C THR A 100 22.75 -3.94 -1.80
N ALA A 101 22.03 -2.83 -1.63
CA ALA A 101 21.38 -2.48 -0.37
C ALA A 101 20.11 -3.31 -0.11
N TYR A 102 19.42 -3.74 -1.17
CA TYR A 102 18.16 -4.46 -1.05
C TYR A 102 18.29 -5.98 -1.15
N ASN A 103 19.43 -6.48 -1.65
CA ASN A 103 19.73 -7.91 -1.81
C ASN A 103 18.55 -8.70 -2.43
N PHE A 104 17.89 -8.11 -3.42
CA PHE A 104 16.71 -8.71 -4.03
C PHE A 104 17.14 -9.90 -4.90
N PRO A 105 16.56 -11.10 -4.71
CA PRO A 105 17.12 -12.35 -5.24
C PRO A 105 16.88 -12.57 -6.74
N ILE A 106 16.03 -11.76 -7.36
CA ILE A 106 15.70 -11.87 -8.79
C ILE A 106 16.45 -10.81 -9.58
N GLU A 107 17.05 -11.22 -10.69
CA GLU A 107 17.78 -10.33 -11.58
C GLU A 107 16.83 -9.61 -12.55
N PRO A 108 16.94 -8.27 -12.70
CA PRO A 108 16.20 -7.54 -13.71
C PRO A 108 16.76 -7.88 -15.10
N ILE A 109 15.87 -8.15 -16.04
CA ILE A 109 16.21 -8.36 -17.44
C ILE A 109 16.08 -7.02 -18.16
N ARG A 110 17.16 -6.58 -18.83
CA ARG A 110 17.14 -5.36 -19.63
C ARG A 110 16.72 -5.68 -21.07
N ASP A 111 15.54 -5.20 -21.44
CA ASP A 111 15.06 -5.25 -22.82
C ASP A 111 15.06 -3.83 -23.41
N GLY A 112 16.16 -3.51 -24.09
CA GLY A 112 16.45 -2.16 -24.58
C GLY A 112 16.50 -1.12 -23.45
N ARG A 113 15.52 -0.22 -23.41
CA ARG A 113 15.39 0.81 -22.35
C ARG A 113 14.46 0.40 -21.20
N ARG A 114 13.87 -0.79 -21.27
CA ARG A 114 12.90 -1.27 -20.29
C ARG A 114 13.55 -2.26 -19.34
N VAL A 115 13.11 -2.19 -18.09
CA VAL A 115 13.40 -3.19 -17.07
C VAL A 115 12.23 -4.15 -17.05
N MET A 116 12.52 -5.41 -17.32
CA MET A 116 11.58 -6.52 -17.29
C MET A 116 12.00 -7.51 -16.21
N TRP A 117 11.07 -8.35 -15.78
CA TRP A 117 11.28 -9.36 -14.76
C TRP A 117 10.78 -10.70 -15.27
N ASP A 118 11.50 -11.77 -14.93
CA ASP A 118 11.00 -13.12 -15.14
C ASP A 118 9.78 -13.36 -14.26
N ARG A 119 8.64 -13.66 -14.88
CA ARG A 119 7.38 -13.83 -14.18
C ARG A 119 7.41 -15.00 -13.21
N ALA A 120 7.90 -16.16 -13.66
CA ALA A 120 7.88 -17.39 -12.89
C ALA A 120 8.72 -17.24 -11.61
N ALA A 121 9.87 -16.57 -11.70
CA ALA A 121 10.71 -16.24 -10.55
C ALA A 121 10.00 -15.31 -9.56
N ILE A 122 9.29 -14.29 -10.06
CA ILE A 122 8.53 -13.35 -9.22
C ILE A 122 7.37 -14.05 -8.50
N GLU A 123 6.61 -14.90 -9.20
CA GLU A 123 5.51 -15.66 -8.62
C GLU A 123 6.01 -16.68 -7.58
N ALA A 124 7.14 -17.36 -7.85
CA ALA A 124 7.76 -18.26 -6.87
C ALA A 124 8.17 -17.53 -5.59
N LEU A 125 8.83 -16.37 -5.71
CA LEU A 125 9.22 -15.55 -4.56
C LEU A 125 8.00 -15.01 -3.79
N ALA A 126 6.93 -14.66 -4.50
CA ALA A 126 5.68 -14.24 -3.86
C ALA A 126 5.06 -15.39 -3.04
N ALA A 127 5.06 -16.61 -3.58
CA ALA A 127 4.55 -17.79 -2.89
C ALA A 127 5.36 -18.13 -1.63
N GLU A 128 6.70 -18.03 -1.68
CA GLU A 128 7.56 -18.24 -0.50
C GLU A 128 7.26 -17.26 0.65
N ARG A 129 6.90 -16.01 0.32
CA ARG A 129 6.57 -14.97 1.30
C ARG A 129 5.22 -15.13 1.99
N VAL A 130 4.30 -15.90 1.41
CA VAL A 130 2.97 -16.16 2.01
C VAL A 130 3.06 -17.30 3.04
N ILE A 131 4.11 -18.12 2.98
CA ILE A 131 4.32 -19.29 3.84
C ILE A 131 5.18 -18.96 5.07
N ALA A 132 5.93 -17.86 5.03
CA ALA A 132 6.82 -17.39 6.11
C ALA A 132 6.15 -16.36 7.02
#